data_AF-A0A916ZHL9-F1
#
_entry.id   AF-A0A916ZHL9-F1
#
_cell.length_a   1.000
_cell.length_b   1.000
_cell.length_c   1.000
_cell.angle_alpha   90.00
_cell.angle_beta   90.00
_cell.angle_gamma   90.00
#
_symmetry.space_group_name_H-M   'P 1'
#
loop_
_entity.id
_entity.type
_entity.pdbx_description
1 polymer ?
#
loop_
_entity_poly.entity_id
_entity_poly.type
_entity_poly.pdbx_seq_one_letter_code
_entity_poly.pdbx_strand_id
1 'polypeptide(L)'
;MSSLALARGLGAAAVVAAEGAVIAARERLATRAAAALPDAAIDVGSDAVRVTGPGLVARAFGSRRRAADPRLLGLVRGDGA
;
A
#
# COMPACT_ATOMS: atom_id res chain seq x y z
N MET A 1 4.09 -32.21 -26.53
CA MET A 1 4.01 -31.66 -25.16
C MET A 1 3.37 -30.29 -25.24
N SER A 2 2.13 -30.24 -24.80
CA SER A 2 1.07 -29.39 -25.38
C SER A 2 1.11 -27.93 -24.90
N SER A 3 0.83 -27.02 -25.83
CA SER A 3 0.69 -25.56 -25.66
C SER A 3 -0.13 -25.11 -24.45
N LEU A 4 -1.04 -25.95 -23.97
CA LEU A 4 -1.83 -25.74 -22.75
C LEU A 4 -0.99 -25.67 -21.47
N ALA A 5 0.12 -26.42 -21.40
CA ALA A 5 1.05 -26.39 -20.27
C ALA A 5 1.90 -25.10 -20.27
N LEU A 6 2.26 -24.61 -21.46
CA LEU A 6 2.98 -23.34 -21.63
C LEU A 6 2.10 -22.15 -21.22
N ALA A 7 0.83 -22.12 -21.64
CA ALA A 7 -0.12 -21.08 -21.27
C ALA A 7 -0.40 -21.05 -19.76
N ARG A 8 -0.50 -22.21 -19.10
CA ARG A 8 -0.62 -22.30 -17.63
C ARG A 8 0.65 -21.83 -16.91
N GLY A 9 1.83 -22.17 -17.43
CA GLY A 9 3.11 -21.71 -16.87
C GLY A 9 3.27 -20.18 -16.97
N LEU A 10 2.84 -19.58 -18.07
CA LEU A 10 2.87 -18.13 -18.26
C LEU A 10 1.94 -17.41 -17.27
N GLY A 11 0.74 -17.96 -17.04
CA GLY A 11 -0.21 -17.43 -16.06
C GLY A 11 0.33 -17.48 -14.63
N ALA A 12 0.97 -18.60 -14.24
CA ALA A 12 1.57 -18.74 -12.92
C ALA A 12 2.74 -17.75 -12.71
N ALA A 13 3.61 -17.58 -13.71
CA ALA A 13 4.70 -16.61 -13.64
C ALA A 13 4.20 -15.16 -13.52
N ALA A 14 3.12 -14.81 -14.23
CA ALA A 14 2.49 -13.50 -14.13
C ALA A 14 1.89 -13.23 -12.74
N VAL A 15 1.28 -14.26 -12.12
CA VAL A 15 0.74 -14.15 -10.76
C VAL A 15 1.86 -13.94 -9.74
N VAL A 16 2.95 -14.70 -9.79
CA VAL A 16 4.10 -14.54 -8.89
C VAL A 16 4.74 -13.16 -9.04
N ALA A 17 4.90 -12.67 -10.28
CA ALA A 17 5.41 -11.33 -10.52
C ALA A 17 4.49 -10.23 -9.96
N ALA A 18 3.17 -10.41 -10.09
CA ALA A 18 2.18 -9.49 -9.52
C ALA A 18 2.22 -9.49 -7.99
N GLU A 19 2.31 -10.66 -7.35
CA GLU A 19 2.46 -10.80 -5.90
C GLU A 19 3.74 -10.12 -5.41
N GLY A 20 4.86 -10.33 -6.09
CA GLY A 20 6.13 -9.66 -5.80
C GLY A 20 6.03 -8.13 -5.91
N ALA A 21 5.35 -7.62 -6.94
CA ALA A 21 5.12 -6.20 -7.11
C ALA A 21 4.24 -5.62 -5.99
N VAL A 22 3.22 -6.36 -5.54
CA VAL A 22 2.35 -5.96 -4.42
C VAL A 22 3.12 -5.93 -3.10
N ILE A 23 4.00 -6.91 -2.85
CA ILE A 23 4.88 -6.91 -1.67
C ILE A 23 5.78 -5.69 -1.68
N ALA A 24 6.51 -5.46 -2.79
CA ALA A 24 7.43 -4.33 -2.91
C ALA A 24 6.70 -2.97 -2.81
N ALA A 25 5.49 -2.85 -3.34
CA ALA A 25 4.68 -1.64 -3.21
C ALA A 25 4.29 -1.38 -1.74
N ARG A 26 3.89 -2.42 -1.00
CA ARG A 26 3.55 -2.31 0.43
C ARG A 26 4.75 -1.90 1.27
N GLU A 27 5.91 -2.52 1.04
CA GLU A 27 7.14 -2.17 1.75
C GLU A 27 7.53 -0.70 1.52
N ARG A 28 7.51 -0.25 0.25
CA ARG A 28 7.78 1.16 -0.09
C ARG A 28 6.80 2.12 0.58
N LEU A 29 5.50 1.77 0.61
CA LEU A 29 4.49 2.57 1.27
C LEU A 29 4.72 2.64 2.79
N ALA A 30 5.07 1.51 3.42
CA ALA A 30 5.38 1.46 4.83
C ALA A 30 6.62 2.30 5.18
N THR A 31 7.69 2.23 4.38
CA THR A 31 8.88 3.07 4.55
C THR A 31 8.54 4.56 4.44
N ARG A 32 7.74 4.95 3.45
CA ARG A 32 7.30 6.35 3.30
C ARG A 32 6.43 6.80 4.48
N ALA A 33 5.52 5.95 4.93
CA ALA A 33 4.70 6.23 6.10
C ALA A 33 5.57 6.43 7.35
N ALA A 34 6.59 5.60 7.55
CA ALA A 34 7.49 5.71 8.70
C ALA A 34 8.28 7.01 8.70
N ALA A 35 8.74 7.44 7.52
CA ALA A 35 9.46 8.71 7.36
C ALA A 35 8.54 9.93 7.58
N ALA A 36 7.31 9.89 7.06
CA ALA A 36 6.37 11.01 7.16
C ALA A 36 5.66 11.12 8.52
N LEU A 37 5.58 10.01 9.27
CA LEU A 37 4.79 9.88 10.50
C LEU A 37 5.62 9.19 11.61
N PRO A 38 6.62 9.89 12.18
CA PRO A 38 7.53 9.29 13.16
C PRO A 38 6.83 8.84 14.46
N ASP A 39 5.69 9.46 14.80
CA ASP A 39 4.91 9.13 16.00
C ASP A 39 3.77 8.11 15.72
N ALA A 40 3.70 7.55 14.50
CA ALA A 40 2.69 6.58 14.14
C ALA A 40 3.21 5.14 14.17
N ALA A 41 2.41 4.24 14.71
CA ALA A 41 2.58 2.81 14.56
C ALA A 41 2.17 2.37 13.14
N ILE A 42 3.03 1.59 12.50
CA ILE A 42 2.83 1.07 11.14
C ILE A 42 2.82 -0.45 11.19
N ASP A 43 1.78 -1.04 10.65
CA ASP A 43 1.58 -2.49 10.55
C ASP A 43 1.40 -2.88 9.08
N VAL A 44 2.21 -3.83 8.60
CA VAL A 44 2.23 -4.28 7.21
C VAL A 44 1.54 -5.65 7.13
N GLY A 45 0.24 -5.64 6.82
CA GLY A 45 -0.55 -6.85 6.61
C GLY A 45 -0.47 -7.36 5.18
N SER A 46 -1.01 -8.56 4.93
CA SER A 46 -1.09 -9.21 3.62
C SER A 46 -1.70 -8.33 2.53
N ASP A 47 -2.71 -7.54 2.89
CA ASP A 47 -3.54 -6.82 1.92
C ASP A 47 -3.50 -5.30 2.10
N ALA A 48 -2.89 -4.80 3.18
CA ALA A 48 -2.89 -3.38 3.51
C ALA A 48 -1.72 -2.98 4.41
N VAL A 49 -1.32 -1.71 4.32
CA VAL A 49 -0.48 -1.04 5.31
C VAL A 49 -1.40 -0.24 6.23
N ARG A 50 -1.42 -0.57 7.52
CA ARG A 50 -2.20 0.12 8.55
C ARG A 50 -1.32 1.13 9.26
N VAL A 51 -1.82 2.35 9.40
CA VAL A 51 -1.12 3.45 10.07
C VAL A 51 -1.99 3.98 11.19
N THR A 52 -1.45 3.99 12.40
CA THR A 52 -2.19 4.32 13.62
C THR A 52 -1.36 5.29 14.45
N GLY A 53 -1.91 6.41 14.85
CA GLY A 53 -1.14 7.41 15.58
C GLY A 53 -2.03 8.52 16.14
N PRO A 54 -1.55 9.24 17.16
CA PRO A 54 -2.30 10.33 17.77
C PRO A 54 -2.59 11.44 16.75
N GLY A 55 -3.85 11.88 16.70
CA GLY A 55 -4.28 12.99 15.82
C GLY A 55 -4.46 12.63 14.34
N LEU A 56 -4.15 11.39 13.91
CA LEU A 56 -4.39 10.97 12.53
C LEU A 56 -5.89 10.88 12.24
N VAL A 57 -6.33 11.61 11.21
CA VAL A 57 -7.71 11.57 10.70
C VAL A 57 -7.69 11.00 9.28
N ALA A 58 -7.94 9.70 9.18
CA ALA A 58 -8.26 9.07 7.90
C ALA A 58 -9.67 9.54 7.49
N ARG A 59 -9.79 10.28 6.39
CA ARG A 59 -11.11 10.54 5.81
C ARG A 59 -11.71 9.20 5.40
N ALA A 60 -12.76 8.77 6.09
CA ALA A 60 -13.67 7.78 5.51
C ALA A 60 -14.16 8.33 4.17
N PHE A 61 -14.07 7.52 3.10
CA PHE A 61 -14.66 7.85 1.80
C PHE A 61 -16.10 8.36 2.00
N GLY A 62 -16.40 9.58 1.54
CA GLY A 62 -17.73 10.19 1.66
C GLY A 62 -17.93 11.20 2.81
N SER A 63 -16.95 11.41 3.69
CA SER A 63 -17.05 12.41 4.77
C SER A 63 -16.91 13.86 4.28
N ARG A 64 -18.00 14.63 4.27
CA ARG A 64 -18.00 16.08 3.94
C ARG A 64 -17.44 16.99 5.06
N ARG A 65 -17.08 16.47 6.25
CA ARG A 65 -17.00 17.31 7.48
C ARG A 65 -15.62 17.61 8.06
N ARG A 66 -14.52 16.99 7.63
CA ARG A 66 -13.15 17.37 8.09
C ARG A 66 -12.15 17.11 7.00
N ALA A 67 -11.16 17.99 6.76
CA ALA A 67 -10.07 17.73 5.80
C ALA A 67 -9.30 16.45 6.20
N ALA A 68 -8.86 15.64 5.23
CA ALA A 68 -7.95 14.53 5.50
C ALA A 68 -6.64 15.10 6.06
N ASP A 69 -5.98 14.34 6.94
CA ASP A 69 -4.65 14.72 7.41
C ASP A 69 -3.71 14.90 6.19
N PRO A 70 -3.06 16.07 6.03
CA PRO A 70 -2.12 16.32 4.94
C PRO A 70 -1.00 15.28 4.85
N ARG A 71 -0.58 14.74 5.99
CA ARG A 71 0.47 13.72 6.08
C ARG A 71 0.03 12.42 5.41
N LEU A 72 -1.26 12.06 5.53
CA LEU A 72 -1.84 10.90 4.85
C LEU A 72 -2.07 11.16 3.35
N LEU A 73 -2.40 12.39 2.96
CA LEU A 73 -2.58 12.76 1.56
C LEU A 73 -1.27 12.65 0.76
N GLY A 74 -0.15 13.04 1.35
CA GLY A 74 1.18 12.90 0.71
C GLY A 74 1.55 11.44 0.42
N LEU A 75 1.12 10.50 1.28
CA LEU A 75 1.36 9.07 1.07
C LEU A 75 0.58 8.51 -0.12
N VAL A 76 -0.67 8.98 -0.33
CA VAL A 76 -1.53 8.50 -1.43
C VAL A 76 -1.11 9.07 -2.78
N ARG A 77 -0.69 10.33 -2.83
CA ARG A 77 -0.23 10.96 -4.08
C ARG A 77 1.17 10.51 -4.49
N GLY A 78 1.90 9.92 -3.56
CA GLY A 78 3.29 9.53 -3.77
C GLY A 78 4.28 10.67 -3.60
N ASP A 79 3.82 11.83 -3.11
CA ASP A 79 4.58 13.07 -2.90
C ASP A 79 5.36 13.06 -1.55
N GLY A 80 5.66 11.88 -1.01
CA GLY A 80 6.28 11.74 0.30
C GLY A 80 7.77 12.07 0.31
N ALA A 81 8.09 13.27 0.81
CA ALA A 81 9.40 13.88 1.11
C ALA A 81 10.20 14.40 -0.09
#